data_AF-A0A1J3DU24-F1
#
_entry.id   AF-A0A1J3DU24-F1
#
_cell.length_a   1.000
_cell.length_b   1.000
_cell.length_c   1.000
_cell.angle_alpha   90.00
_cell.angle_beta   90.00
_cell.angle_gamma   90.00
#
_symmetry.space_group_name_H-M   'P 1'
#
loop_
_entity.id
_entity.type
_entity.pdbx_description
1 polymer ?
#
loop_
_entity_poly.entity_id
_entity_poly.type
_entity_poly.pdbx_seq_one_letter_code
_entity_poly.pdbx_strand_id
1 'polypeptide(L)' 'VKDLVWLLFETSLLTSGFSLNDPTVFAGRIHKLIKLGLSIYDDEASSSDETPAVEHKDAVSEEEATVMEEVD' A
#
# COMPACT_ATOMS: atom_id res chain seq x y z
N VAL A 1 -13.59 15.02 4.73
CA VAL A 1 -12.67 15.97 4.04
C VAL A 1 -11.20 15.78 4.40
N LYS A 2 -10.82 15.70 5.68
CA LYS A 2 -9.42 15.50 6.11
C LYS A 2 -8.74 14.30 5.43
N ASP A 3 -9.37 13.13 5.45
CA ASP A 3 -8.77 11.91 4.87
C ASP A 3 -8.53 12.01 3.37
N LEU A 4 -9.41 12.70 2.64
CA LEU A 4 -9.24 12.95 1.21
C LEU A 4 -8.01 13.85 0.94
N VAL A 5 -7.82 14.90 1.75
CA VAL A 5 -6.67 15.80 1.64
C VAL A 5 -5.37 15.05 1.93
N TRP A 6 -5.33 14.19 2.95
CA TRP A 6 -4.17 13.36 3.25
C TRP A 6 -3.89 12.35 2.15
N LEU A 7 -4.92 11.70 1.62
CA LEU A 7 -4.79 10.75 0.52
C LEU A 7 -4.19 11.43 -0.73
N LEU A 8 -4.67 12.62 -1.08
CA LEU A 8 -4.13 13.41 -2.20
C LEU A 8 -2.67 13.78 -1.97
N PHE A 9 -2.33 14.24 -0.76
CA PHE A 9 -0.95 14.59 -0.39
C PHE A 9 0.00 13.39 -0.48
N GLU A 10 -0.37 12.24 0.08
CA GLU A 10 0.45 11.02 0.05
C GLU A 10 0.60 10.45 -1.37
N THR A 11 -0.46 10.53 -2.18
CA THR A 11 -0.40 10.15 -3.59
C THR A 11 0.53 11.08 -4.38
N SER A 12 0.49 12.39 -4.11
CA SER A 12 1.42 13.35 -4.72
C SER A 12 2.86 13.10 -4.27
N LEU A 13 3.11 12.76 -3.01
CA LEU A 13 4.45 12.36 -2.55
C LEU A 13 4.97 11.13 -3.31
N LEU A 14 4.15 10.09 -3.43
CA LEU A 14 4.55 8.85 -4.11
C LEU A 14 4.85 9.09 -5.60
N THR A 15 3.98 9.84 -6.30
CA THR A 15 4.15 10.17 -7.72
C THR A 15 5.28 11.15 -7.99
N SER A 16 5.65 11.98 -7.01
CA SER A 16 6.83 12.85 -7.08
C SER A 16 8.14 12.15 -6.68
N GLY A 17 8.08 10.85 -6.34
CA GLY A 17 9.26 10.03 -6.05
C GLY A 17 9.72 10.08 -4.59
N PHE A 18 8.92 10.62 -3.68
CA PHE A 18 9.20 10.60 -2.24
C PHE A 18 8.63 9.35 -1.58
N SER A 19 9.29 8.89 -0.52
CA SER A 19 8.81 7.80 0.33
C SER A 19 7.72 8.26 1.29
N LEU A 20 6.81 7.37 1.64
CA LEU A 20 5.80 7.60 2.67
C LEU A 20 6.41 7.47 4.06
N ASN A 21 5.97 8.31 5.00
CA ASN A 21 6.41 8.21 6.39
C ASN A 21 5.79 7.00 7.11
N ASP A 22 4.51 6.73 6.83
CA ASP A 22 3.79 5.57 7.36
C ASP A 22 2.90 4.94 6.27
N PRO A 23 3.39 3.90 5.57
CA PRO A 23 2.64 3.25 4.50
C PRO A 23 1.40 2.50 5.00
N THR A 24 1.38 2.07 6.27
CA THR A 24 0.24 1.31 6.84
C THR A 24 -0.96 2.22 7.04
N VAL A 25 -0.74 3.46 7.48
CA VAL A 25 -1.79 4.47 7.64
C VAL A 25 -2.36 4.90 6.28
N PHE A 26 -1.51 5.08 5.26
CA PHE A 26 -1.95 5.35 3.89
C PHE A 26 -2.83 4.22 3.34
N ALA A 27 -2.40 2.96 3.50
CA ALA A 27 -3.18 1.79 3.11
C ALA A 27 -4.53 1.72 3.86
N GLY A 28 -4.54 2.02 5.17
CA GLY A 28 -5.76 2.11 5.97
C GLY A 28 -6.75 3.16 5.44
N ARG A 29 -6.25 4.32 4.96
CA ARG A 29 -7.09 5.33 4.29
C ARG A 29 -7.69 4.82 2.98
N ILE A 30 -6.91 4.12 2.15
CA ILE A 30 -7.39 3.51 0.90
C ILE A 30 -8.48 2.47 1.20
N HIS A 31 -8.27 1.60 2.18
CA HIS A 31 -9.23 0.56 2.54
C HIS A 31 -10.58 1.14 2.99
N LYS A 32 -10.56 2.21 3.79
CA LYS A 32 -11.79 2.92 4.18
C LYS A 32 -12.54 3.47 2.97
N LEU A 33 -11.81 4.02 1.99
CA LEU A 33 -12.41 4.54 0.76
C LEU A 33 -13.05 3.43 -0.10
N ILE A 34 -12.40 2.26 -0.19
CA ILE A 34 -12.95 1.09 -0.88
C ILE A 34 -14.21 0.57 -0.17
N LYS A 35 -14.17 0.42 1.17
CA LYS A 35 -15.34 -0.01 1.95
C LYS A 35 -16.54 0.91 1.73
N LEU A 36 -16.31 2.22 1.74
CA LEU A 36 -17.35 3.23 1.44
C LEU A 36 -17.88 3.09 0.01
N GLY A 37 -17.00 2.93 -0.98
CA GLY A 37 -17.40 2.75 -2.39
C GLY A 37 -18.20 1.48 -2.65
N LEU A 38 -17.90 0.41 -1.91
CA LEU A 38 -18.60 -0.87 -1.98
C LEU A 38 -19.82 -0.93 -1.06
N SER A 39 -20.11 0.13 -0.29
CA SER A 39 -21.17 0.12 0.74
C SER A 39 -21.05 -1.03 1.75
N ILE A 40 -19.81 -1.41 2.05
CA ILE A 40 -19.50 -2.41 3.08
C ILE A 40 -19.43 -1.64 4.40
N TYR A 41 -20.57 -1.55 5.07
CA TYR A 41 -20.64 -1.06 6.43
C TYR A 41 -20.26 -2.23 7.33
N ASP A 42 -19.12 -2.11 8.04
CA ASP A 42 -18.77 -3.06 9.09
C ASP A 42 -19.92 -3.04 10.13
N ASP A 43 -20.75 -4.08 10.14
CA ASP A 43 -21.66 -4.36 11.25
C ASP A 43 -20.91 -4.83 12.51
N GLU A 44 -19.57 -4.79 12.51
CA GLU A 44 -18.74 -5.14 13.65
C GLU A 44 -18.01 -3.89 14.14
N ALA A 45 -18.61 -3.25 15.14
CA ALA A 45 -18.01 -2.23 15.97
C ALA A 45 -16.88 -2.80 16.86
N SER A 46 -15.88 -3.50 16.31
CA SER A 46 -14.60 -3.80 16.98
C SER A 46 -13.69 -4.67 16.11
N SER A 47 -12.57 -4.11 15.64
CA SER A 47 -11.23 -4.73 15.69
C SER A 47 -10.31 -3.82 14.91
N SER A 48 -9.55 -3.00 15.63
CA SER A 48 -8.16 -3.31 15.97
C SER A 48 -7.28 -3.32 14.72
N ASP A 49 -6.46 -2.29 14.69
CA ASP A 49 -5.15 -2.17 14.07
C ASP A 49 -4.31 -3.47 14.15
N GLU A 50 -4.68 -4.49 13.37
CA GLU A 50 -3.84 -5.67 13.19
C GLU A 50 -4.00 -6.19 11.75
N THR A 51 -3.22 -5.62 10.85
CA THR A 51 -2.87 -6.28 9.61
C THR A 51 -2.08 -7.55 9.96
N PRO A 52 -2.42 -8.74 9.47
CA PRO A 52 -1.58 -9.91 9.69
C PRO A 52 -0.20 -9.60 9.12
N ALA A 53 0.82 -9.66 9.98
CA ALA A 53 2.21 -9.56 9.57
C ALA A 53 2.45 -10.65 8.52
N VAL A 54 2.58 -10.25 7.25
CA VAL A 54 3.02 -11.15 6.20
C VAL A 54 4.48 -11.47 6.52
N GLU A 55 4.71 -12.62 7.14
CA GLU A 55 6.05 -13.16 7.38
C GLU A 55 6.83 -13.14 6.07
N HIS A 56 7.83 -12.27 5.98
CA HIS A 56 8.83 -12.29 4.92
C HIS A 56 9.66 -13.56 5.13
N LYS A 57 9.26 -14.65 4.48
CA LYS A 57 10.10 -15.83 4.37
C LYS A 57 11.18 -15.52 3.35
N ASP A 58 12.33 -15.06 3.85
CA ASP A 58 13.61 -15.13 3.17
C ASP A 58 13.80 -16.53 2.60
N ALA A 59 13.77 -16.65 1.27
CA ALA A 59 14.18 -17.86 0.56
C ALA A 59 14.51 -17.57 -0.91
N VAL A 60 15.82 -17.47 -1.17
CA VAL A 60 16.56 -18.10 -2.28
C VAL A 60 16.98 -17.20 -3.48
N SER A 61 18.30 -16.95 -3.44
CA SER A 61 19.32 -17.03 -4.51
C SER A 61 19.58 -15.83 -5.41
N GLU A 62 20.84 -15.38 -5.30
CA GLU A 62 21.65 -14.80 -6.37
C GLU A 62 21.54 -15.61 -7.68
N GLU A 63 21.84 -14.92 -8.77
CA GLU A 63 21.94 -15.41 -10.15
C GLU A 63 20.62 -15.50 -10.92
N GLU A 64 20.19 -14.39 -11.53
CA GLU A 64 20.00 -14.33 -12.99
C GLU A 64 20.15 -12.87 -13.43
N ALA A 65 21.38 -12.51 -13.82
CA ALA A 65 21.61 -11.36 -14.68
C ALA A 65 20.98 -11.67 -16.04
N THR A 66 19.70 -11.31 -16.22
CA THR A 66 19.00 -11.50 -17.49
C THR A 66 19.54 -10.50 -18.51
N VAL A 67 20.50 -11.00 -19.29
CA VAL A 67 20.95 -10.59 -20.62
C VAL A 67 19.95 -9.68 -21.33
N MET A 68 20.31 -8.41 -21.51
CA MET A 68 19.64 -7.55 -22.49
C MET A 68 20.31 -7.76 -23.84
N GLU A 69 19.54 -8.36 -24.74
CA GLU A 69 19.81 -8.74 -26.11
C GLU A 69 20.28 -7.55 -26.97
N GLU A 70 21.33 -7.75 -27.77
CA GLU A 70 21.78 -6.80 -28.79
C GLU A 70 20.66 -6.56 -29.81
N VAL A 71 20.33 -5.29 -30.04
CA VAL A 71 19.57 -4.84 -31.22
C VAL A 71 20.53 -4.06 -32.12
N ASP A 72 20.69 -4.58 -33.34
CA ASP A 72 21.55 -4.10 -34.45
C ASP A 72 21.43 -2.59 -34.73
#